data_AF-A0AAW2K4G7-F1
#
_entry.id   AF-A0AAW2K4G7-F1
#
_cell.length_a   1.000
_cell.length_b   1.000
_cell.length_c   1.000
_cell.angle_alpha   90.00
_cell.angle_beta   90.00
_cell.angle_gamma   90.00
#
_symmetry.space_group_name_H-M   'P 1'
#
loop_
_entity.id
_entity.type
_entity.pdbx_description
1 polymer ?
#
loop_
_entity_poly.entity_id
_entity_poly.type
_entity_poly.pdbx_seq_one_letter_code
_entity_poly.pdbx_strand_id
1 'polypeptide(L)'
;MAPPPPPPPPSPSASSAATNSPASTSSSSSSLPPIPLSSIAAAATASSSNMLSYLWIPLLIALSKELSSSANAQSTASQLLLSSVTDAYATVPRCPSGDPNLNFRPVIGILSHPGDGASGRLNNDTNASYIAASYVKFVESAGARVIPLIYNEPPQILNEKLNLVNGVIFTGGWAKNGLYFEVVESIFKNILRKNDAGDHFPLLAICLGFELLTMIVSEDNNILEQFSAADQASTLQFMENIDINGTVFQRFPPILLKKLSTECLVMQNHRYGISPEKFQKNKSLCSFFKILTTSLDEDDKVYVSTVQACRYPVTAVQWHPEKNAFEWGLSGIPHSEDAIQVTQHVANFFIREARMSVNRPPAKKVLDNLIYNYSPTYCGKAGRGFDEVYIFS
;
A
#
# COMPACT_ATOMS: atom_id res chain seq x y z
N MET A 1 -10.01 48.76 -33.64
CA MET A 1 -9.12 47.93 -34.46
C MET A 1 -8.90 46.62 -33.74
N ALA A 2 -9.46 45.53 -34.26
CA ALA A 2 -9.31 44.18 -33.71
C ALA A 2 -8.04 43.52 -34.26
N PRO A 3 -7.35 42.64 -33.50
CA PRO A 3 -6.14 41.96 -33.96
C PRO A 3 -6.46 40.88 -35.01
N PRO A 4 -5.52 40.57 -35.93
CA PRO A 4 -5.74 39.62 -37.01
C PRO A 4 -5.80 38.16 -36.52
N PRO A 5 -6.52 37.27 -37.23
CA PRO A 5 -6.63 35.87 -36.86
C PRO A 5 -5.34 35.07 -37.17
N PRO A 6 -5.09 33.98 -36.43
CA PRO A 6 -3.91 33.13 -36.61
C PRO A 6 -3.97 32.27 -37.90
N PRO A 7 -2.82 31.85 -38.44
CA PRO A 7 -2.73 31.10 -39.69
C PRO A 7 -3.16 29.62 -39.55
N PRO A 8 -3.64 29.00 -40.65
CA PRO A 8 -4.11 27.61 -40.63
C PRO A 8 -2.96 26.57 -40.61
N PRO A 9 -3.23 25.35 -40.11
CA PRO A 9 -2.25 24.27 -40.03
C PRO A 9 -1.94 23.63 -41.40
N PRO A 10 -0.75 23.01 -41.57
CA PRO A 10 -0.33 22.43 -42.84
C PRO A 10 -1.01 21.07 -43.14
N SER A 11 -1.36 20.88 -44.42
CA SER A 11 -1.98 19.66 -44.97
C SER A 11 -0.99 18.48 -45.07
N PRO A 12 -1.46 17.22 -44.96
CA PRO A 12 -0.61 16.04 -45.02
C PRO A 12 -0.19 15.71 -46.45
N SER A 13 1.10 15.46 -46.65
CA SER A 13 1.69 15.00 -47.91
C SER A 13 1.45 13.50 -48.11
N ALA A 14 0.87 13.14 -49.25
CA ALA A 14 0.79 11.79 -49.77
C ALA A 14 1.46 11.73 -51.16
N SER A 15 2.43 10.84 -51.33
CA SER A 15 2.87 10.17 -52.56
C SER A 15 4.19 9.47 -52.22
N SER A 16 4.47 8.24 -52.62
CA SER A 16 4.30 7.69 -53.96
C SER A 16 4.19 6.15 -53.96
N ALA A 17 3.40 5.64 -54.90
CA ALA A 17 3.41 4.25 -55.35
C ALA A 17 3.72 4.23 -56.85
N ALA A 18 4.58 3.31 -57.29
CA ALA A 18 4.72 2.80 -58.66
C ALA A 18 5.66 1.56 -58.61
N THR A 19 5.14 0.33 -58.57
CA THR A 19 4.86 -0.61 -59.69
C THR A 19 6.10 -1.20 -60.40
N ASN A 20 6.34 -2.51 -60.25
CA ASN A 20 6.19 -3.52 -61.33
C ASN A 20 6.71 -4.92 -60.92
N SER A 21 5.85 -5.94 -61.07
CA SER A 21 6.10 -7.40 -61.00
C SER A 21 6.65 -7.92 -62.36
N PRO A 22 6.72 -9.25 -62.69
CA PRO A 22 6.72 -10.50 -61.89
C PRO A 22 7.82 -11.53 -62.31
N ALA A 23 8.04 -12.58 -61.50
CA ALA A 23 8.53 -13.88 -62.00
C ALA A 23 8.09 -15.04 -61.08
N SER A 24 7.39 -16.00 -61.68
CA SER A 24 7.08 -17.38 -61.25
C SER A 24 8.37 -18.18 -61.01
N THR A 25 8.49 -19.20 -60.14
CA THR A 25 7.77 -20.50 -60.10
C THR A 25 8.12 -21.29 -58.80
N SER A 26 7.16 -22.10 -58.33
CA SER A 26 7.20 -23.42 -57.61
C SER A 26 8.57 -23.95 -57.13
N SER A 27 8.78 -24.64 -56.00
CA SER A 27 8.02 -25.59 -55.16
C SER A 27 8.96 -25.91 -53.97
N SER A 28 8.54 -26.24 -52.76
CA SER A 28 8.10 -27.59 -52.37
C SER A 28 7.97 -27.64 -50.84
N SER A 29 6.93 -28.32 -50.38
CA SER A 29 6.57 -28.61 -49.01
C SER A 29 7.24 -29.91 -48.52
N SER A 30 7.73 -29.94 -47.27
CA SER A 30 7.93 -31.21 -46.55
C SER A 30 7.87 -31.01 -45.03
N SER A 31 6.69 -31.31 -44.49
CA SER A 31 6.42 -31.67 -43.10
C SER A 31 6.43 -33.20 -42.97
N LEU A 32 7.07 -33.79 -41.96
CA LEU A 32 6.92 -35.21 -41.52
C LEU A 32 7.54 -35.39 -40.10
N PRO A 33 7.27 -36.49 -39.35
CA PRO A 33 6.54 -36.49 -38.05
C PRO A 33 7.34 -37.16 -36.88
N PRO A 34 6.75 -37.42 -35.67
CA PRO A 34 7.47 -38.01 -34.53
C PRO A 34 7.27 -39.54 -34.39
N ILE A 35 8.24 -40.24 -33.78
CA ILE A 35 8.24 -41.72 -33.55
C ILE A 35 8.76 -42.06 -32.12
N PRO A 36 8.32 -43.17 -31.48
CA PRO A 36 7.99 -43.26 -30.04
C PRO A 36 8.82 -44.25 -29.17
N LEU A 37 8.35 -44.46 -27.92
CA LEU A 37 8.84 -45.34 -26.85
C LEU A 37 8.98 -46.85 -27.19
N SER A 38 10.05 -47.48 -26.67
CA SER A 38 10.07 -48.74 -25.87
C SER A 38 11.53 -49.20 -25.67
N SER A 39 11.96 -49.61 -24.48
CA SER A 39 12.04 -51.03 -24.12
C SER A 39 12.54 -51.24 -22.67
N ILE A 40 12.07 -52.34 -22.09
CA ILE A 40 12.24 -52.84 -20.71
C ILE A 40 13.31 -53.94 -20.67
N ALA A 41 13.93 -54.13 -19.49
CA ALA A 41 14.73 -55.28 -19.00
C ALA A 41 16.15 -55.44 -19.57
N ALA A 42 17.18 -55.88 -18.83
CA ALA A 42 17.18 -56.80 -17.70
C ALA A 42 18.37 -56.56 -16.75
N ALA A 43 18.16 -56.94 -15.49
CA ALA A 43 19.18 -57.07 -14.47
C ALA A 43 20.10 -58.29 -14.71
N ALA A 44 21.37 -58.17 -14.31
CA ALA A 44 22.21 -59.28 -13.94
C ALA A 44 23.10 -58.87 -12.76
N THR A 45 22.83 -59.49 -11.61
CA THR A 45 23.58 -59.41 -10.34
C THR A 45 24.76 -60.40 -10.35
N ALA A 46 25.93 -59.98 -9.86
CA ALA A 46 26.85 -60.85 -9.12
C ALA A 46 27.88 -60.04 -8.29
N SER A 47 27.64 -60.02 -6.98
CA SER A 47 28.55 -59.94 -5.82
C SER A 47 30.07 -59.93 -6.03
N SER A 48 30.76 -58.97 -5.39
CA SER A 48 31.87 -59.27 -4.46
C SER A 48 32.05 -58.16 -3.42
N SER A 49 32.34 -58.60 -2.18
CA SER A 49 32.26 -57.85 -0.95
C SER A 49 33.62 -57.36 -0.41
N ASN A 50 33.56 -56.25 0.33
CA ASN A 50 34.37 -55.91 1.50
C ASN A 50 35.89 -55.71 1.35
N MET A 51 36.31 -54.49 1.02
CA MET A 51 37.64 -53.95 1.33
C MET A 51 37.63 -52.39 1.43
N LEU A 52 36.61 -51.80 2.09
CA LEU A 52 36.50 -50.33 2.21
C LEU A 52 35.90 -49.83 3.55
N SER A 53 35.99 -50.61 4.63
CA SER A 53 35.38 -50.28 5.93
C SER A 53 36.33 -49.72 7.00
N TYR A 54 37.57 -49.32 6.69
CA TYR A 54 38.57 -48.98 7.73
C TYR A 54 39.25 -47.59 7.63
N LEU A 55 38.74 -46.65 6.84
CA LEU A 55 39.32 -45.29 6.76
C LEU A 55 38.53 -44.19 7.51
N TRP A 56 37.41 -44.54 8.16
CA TRP A 56 36.54 -43.54 8.83
C TRP A 56 36.89 -43.30 10.30
N ILE A 57 37.63 -44.20 10.94
CA ILE A 57 37.90 -44.16 12.38
C ILE A 57 38.96 -43.09 12.77
N PRO A 58 40.02 -42.82 11.99
CA PRO A 58 40.99 -41.76 12.34
C PRO A 58 40.43 -40.34 12.15
N LEU A 59 39.48 -40.15 11.22
CA LEU A 59 38.90 -38.85 10.90
C LEU A 59 37.92 -38.36 11.98
N LEU A 60 37.17 -39.28 12.59
CA LEU A 60 36.22 -38.97 13.67
C LEU A 60 36.90 -38.59 14.99
N ILE A 61 38.12 -39.07 15.25
CA ILE A 61 38.87 -38.73 16.47
C ILE A 61 39.50 -37.33 16.36
N ALA A 62 39.91 -36.90 15.16
CA ALA A 62 40.43 -35.55 14.93
C ALA A 62 39.34 -34.46 15.09
N LEU A 63 38.12 -34.73 14.64
CA LEU A 63 36.96 -33.83 14.82
C LEU A 63 36.47 -33.73 16.27
N SER A 64 36.72 -34.75 17.11
CA SER A 64 36.31 -34.72 18.52
C SER A 64 37.15 -33.78 19.40
N LYS A 65 38.40 -33.49 18.99
CA LYS A 65 39.31 -32.63 19.77
C LYS A 65 39.13 -31.13 19.50
N GLU A 66 38.66 -30.72 18.31
CA GLU A 66 38.32 -29.31 18.05
C GLU A 66 36.94 -28.90 18.60
N LEU A 67 36.02 -29.85 18.80
CA LEU A 67 34.70 -29.56 19.40
C LEU A 67 34.75 -29.33 20.92
N SER A 68 35.87 -29.64 21.58
CA SER A 68 36.01 -29.51 23.04
C SER A 68 36.57 -28.15 23.48
N SER A 69 37.00 -27.28 22.55
CA SER A 69 37.64 -25.98 22.87
C SER A 69 36.81 -24.74 22.51
N SER A 70 35.56 -24.88 22.09
CA SER A 70 34.68 -23.74 21.75
C SER A 70 33.40 -23.66 22.61
N ALA A 71 33.33 -24.41 23.71
CA ALA A 71 32.30 -24.26 24.73
C ALA A 71 32.60 -23.07 25.67
N ASN A 72 32.70 -21.87 25.11
CA ASN A 72 32.60 -20.60 25.83
C ASN A 72 32.29 -19.46 24.84
N ALA A 73 31.13 -19.57 24.19
CA ALA A 73 30.45 -18.42 23.63
C ALA A 73 29.04 -18.42 24.21
N GLN A 74 28.77 -17.46 25.10
CA GLN A 74 27.45 -17.18 25.62
C GLN A 74 26.53 -16.77 24.46
N SER A 75 25.89 -17.75 23.87
CA SER A 75 24.70 -17.56 23.06
C SER A 75 23.55 -17.27 24.01
N THR A 76 23.14 -16.01 24.10
CA THR A 76 21.81 -15.63 24.61
C THR A 76 20.76 -16.04 23.59
N ALA A 77 20.67 -17.33 23.30
CA ALA A 77 19.51 -17.89 22.64
C ALA A 77 18.41 -17.97 23.69
N SER A 78 17.52 -16.98 23.69
CA SER A 78 16.21 -17.11 24.33
C SER A 78 15.50 -18.30 23.67
N GLN A 79 15.68 -19.49 24.24
CA GLN A 79 14.88 -20.65 23.88
C GLN A 79 13.43 -20.30 24.20
N LEU A 80 12.63 -20.07 23.17
CA LEU A 80 11.17 -20.02 23.27
C LEU A 80 10.71 -21.42 23.71
N LEU A 81 10.71 -21.65 25.02
CA LEU A 81 10.08 -22.81 25.62
C LEU A 81 8.57 -22.68 25.43
N LEU A 82 8.04 -23.28 24.36
CA LEU A 82 6.63 -23.60 24.27
C LEU A 82 6.32 -24.58 25.41
N SER A 83 5.49 -24.16 26.36
CA SER A 83 5.13 -24.95 27.53
C SER A 83 4.62 -26.33 27.11
N SER A 84 5.40 -27.39 27.35
CA SER A 84 4.94 -28.76 27.23
C SER A 84 4.05 -29.05 28.45
N VAL A 85 2.74 -29.02 28.24
CA VAL A 85 1.77 -29.36 29.29
C VAL A 85 1.99 -30.84 29.65
N THR A 86 2.49 -31.09 30.87
CA THR A 86 2.50 -32.41 31.50
C THR A 86 1.37 -32.48 32.52
N ASP A 87 0.70 -33.62 32.55
CA ASP A 87 -0.63 -33.86 33.11
C ASP A 87 -0.87 -33.43 34.58
N ALA A 88 -2.02 -32.77 34.81
CA ALA A 88 -2.98 -33.05 35.89
C ALA A 88 -4.10 -32.00 35.85
N TYR A 89 -5.32 -32.36 35.37
CA TYR A 89 -6.52 -31.51 35.41
C TYR A 89 -6.28 -30.01 35.13
N ALA A 90 -5.50 -29.70 34.09
CA ALA A 90 -5.25 -28.33 33.70
C ALA A 90 -6.60 -27.72 33.28
N THR A 91 -7.12 -26.77 34.05
CA THR A 91 -8.21 -25.91 33.61
C THR A 91 -7.83 -25.36 32.25
N VAL A 92 -8.50 -25.82 31.20
CA VAL A 92 -8.28 -25.32 29.83
C VAL A 92 -8.36 -23.79 29.92
N PRO A 93 -7.26 -23.07 29.61
CA PRO A 93 -7.25 -21.62 29.73
C PRO A 93 -8.41 -21.07 28.90
N ARG A 94 -9.36 -20.40 29.57
CA ARG A 94 -10.43 -19.71 28.85
C ARG A 94 -9.81 -18.51 28.16
N CYS A 95 -10.18 -18.29 26.90
CA CYS A 95 -9.77 -17.09 26.19
C CYS A 95 -10.17 -15.85 27.02
N PRO A 96 -9.25 -14.91 27.29
CA PRO A 96 -9.60 -13.69 27.98
C PRO A 96 -10.65 -12.94 27.16
N SER A 97 -11.64 -12.34 27.83
CA SER A 97 -12.55 -11.40 27.17
C SER A 97 -11.74 -10.21 26.65
N GLY A 98 -11.98 -9.81 25.40
CA GLY A 98 -11.35 -8.63 24.82
C GLY A 98 -11.68 -7.36 25.63
N ASP A 99 -10.83 -6.35 25.53
CA ASP A 99 -11.06 -5.04 26.15
C ASP A 99 -12.44 -4.48 25.74
N PRO A 100 -13.39 -4.28 26.68
CA PRO A 100 -14.73 -3.82 26.35
C PRO A 100 -14.77 -2.41 25.76
N ASN A 101 -13.71 -1.61 25.94
CA ASN A 101 -13.61 -0.28 25.36
C ASN A 101 -13.22 -0.29 23.88
N LEU A 102 -12.72 -1.42 23.36
CA LEU A 102 -12.29 -1.55 21.98
C LEU A 102 -13.37 -2.16 21.08
N ASN A 103 -13.47 -1.64 19.86
CA ASN A 103 -14.23 -2.22 18.77
C ASN A 103 -13.39 -3.26 18.02
N PHE A 104 -13.61 -4.56 18.27
CA PHE A 104 -12.90 -5.62 17.53
C PHE A 104 -13.48 -5.92 16.15
N ARG A 105 -14.48 -5.15 15.68
CA ARG A 105 -15.07 -5.28 14.33
C ARG A 105 -15.13 -3.93 13.61
N PRO A 106 -14.03 -3.14 13.59
CA PRO A 106 -14.04 -1.79 13.07
C PRO A 106 -14.38 -1.80 11.56
N VAL A 107 -15.03 -0.73 11.12
CA VAL A 107 -15.38 -0.50 9.72
C VAL A 107 -14.69 0.78 9.26
N ILE A 108 -14.02 0.77 8.12
CA ILE A 108 -13.31 1.93 7.58
C ILE A 108 -14.06 2.43 6.34
N GLY A 109 -14.28 3.74 6.29
CA GLY A 109 -14.73 4.42 5.08
C GLY A 109 -13.55 4.68 4.15
N ILE A 110 -13.64 4.30 2.88
CA ILE A 110 -12.64 4.67 1.87
C ILE A 110 -13.31 5.57 0.84
N LEU A 111 -12.80 6.79 0.68
CA LEU A 111 -13.34 7.73 -0.31
C LEU A 111 -12.98 7.30 -1.73
N SER A 112 -13.98 7.21 -2.61
CA SER A 112 -13.76 6.93 -4.03
C SER A 112 -13.20 8.16 -4.74
N HIS A 113 -12.38 7.94 -5.77
CA HIS A 113 -11.77 8.99 -6.57
C HIS A 113 -12.48 9.10 -7.94
N PRO A 114 -12.63 10.31 -8.53
CA PRO A 114 -13.19 10.49 -9.87
C PRO A 114 -12.48 9.68 -10.97
N GLY A 115 -13.27 9.12 -11.88
CA GLY A 115 -12.84 8.30 -13.01
C GLY A 115 -12.95 6.79 -12.75
N ASP A 116 -12.32 5.99 -13.62
CA ASP A 116 -12.39 4.53 -13.59
C ASP A 116 -11.17 3.84 -12.98
N GLY A 117 -10.17 4.61 -12.54
CA GLY A 117 -8.89 4.09 -12.04
C GLY A 117 -8.01 3.45 -13.11
N ALA A 118 -8.41 3.51 -14.38
CA ALA A 118 -7.74 2.86 -15.50
C ALA A 118 -7.63 3.76 -16.73
N SER A 119 -7.64 5.08 -16.54
CA SER A 119 -7.47 6.07 -17.61
C SER A 119 -8.50 5.91 -18.74
N GLY A 120 -9.76 5.62 -18.40
CA GLY A 120 -10.88 5.43 -19.34
C GLY A 120 -10.89 4.06 -20.04
N ARG A 121 -10.02 3.11 -19.64
CA ARG A 121 -9.97 1.77 -20.25
C ARG A 121 -11.14 0.88 -19.82
N LEU A 122 -11.77 1.16 -18.69
CA LEU A 122 -12.83 0.31 -18.12
C LEU A 122 -14.19 1.00 -18.16
N ASN A 123 -14.24 2.30 -17.86
CA ASN A 123 -15.48 3.07 -17.88
C ASN A 123 -15.20 4.51 -18.32
N ASN A 124 -16.02 5.02 -19.24
CA ASN A 124 -15.92 6.38 -19.79
C ASN A 124 -17.02 7.32 -19.28
N ASP A 125 -17.87 6.88 -18.35
CA ASP A 125 -18.88 7.73 -17.73
C ASP A 125 -18.19 8.84 -16.91
N THR A 126 -18.60 10.09 -17.12
CA THR A 126 -18.06 11.24 -16.38
C THR A 126 -18.43 11.24 -14.91
N ASN A 127 -19.46 10.48 -14.53
CA ASN A 127 -19.87 10.25 -13.15
C ASN A 127 -19.22 9.00 -12.53
N ALA A 128 -18.41 8.25 -13.28
CA ALA A 128 -17.70 7.11 -12.74
C ALA A 128 -16.74 7.57 -11.61
N SER A 129 -16.68 6.75 -10.57
CA SER A 129 -15.67 6.86 -9.53
C SER A 129 -15.09 5.49 -9.23
N TYR A 130 -13.93 5.44 -8.58
CA TYR A 130 -13.29 4.17 -8.26
C TYR A 130 -12.61 4.16 -6.90
N ILE A 131 -12.38 2.96 -6.38
CA ILE A 131 -11.43 2.70 -5.30
C ILE A 131 -10.46 1.63 -5.81
N ALA A 132 -9.16 1.91 -5.78
CA ALA A 132 -8.16 0.88 -6.07
C ALA A 132 -8.24 -0.23 -5.01
N ALA A 133 -8.26 -1.49 -5.45
CA ALA A 133 -8.47 -2.62 -4.55
C ALA A 133 -7.34 -2.78 -3.51
N SER A 134 -6.15 -2.24 -3.79
CA SER A 134 -5.04 -2.19 -2.82
C SER A 134 -5.40 -1.48 -1.51
N TYR A 135 -6.18 -0.40 -1.54
CA TYR A 135 -6.64 0.26 -0.30
C TYR A 135 -7.60 -0.63 0.50
N VAL A 136 -8.45 -1.41 -0.18
CA VAL A 136 -9.36 -2.36 0.46
C VAL A 136 -8.56 -3.49 1.10
N LYS A 137 -7.67 -4.13 0.34
CA LYS A 137 -6.78 -5.20 0.81
C LYS A 137 -5.90 -4.76 1.99
N PHE A 138 -5.41 -3.52 1.95
CA PHE A 138 -4.66 -2.89 3.03
C PHE A 138 -5.45 -2.77 4.33
N VAL A 139 -6.72 -2.39 4.27
CA VAL A 139 -7.60 -2.33 5.45
C VAL A 139 -7.91 -3.74 5.97
N GLU A 140 -8.21 -4.67 5.07
CA GLU A 140 -8.61 -6.03 5.43
C GLU A 140 -7.47 -6.85 6.03
N SER A 141 -6.23 -6.65 5.55
CA SER A 141 -5.05 -7.35 6.09
C SER A 141 -4.76 -7.01 7.55
N ALA A 142 -5.31 -5.91 8.07
CA ALA A 142 -5.20 -5.50 9.48
C ALA A 142 -6.47 -5.81 10.31
N GLY A 143 -7.43 -6.54 9.74
CA GLY A 143 -8.60 -7.07 10.44
C GLY A 143 -9.75 -6.06 10.58
N ALA A 144 -10.01 -5.27 9.54
CA ALA A 144 -11.16 -4.38 9.44
C ALA A 144 -12.00 -4.66 8.19
N ARG A 145 -13.20 -4.09 8.13
CA ARG A 145 -14.08 -4.14 6.94
C ARG A 145 -14.18 -2.77 6.30
N VAL A 146 -14.58 -2.71 5.04
CA VAL A 146 -14.66 -1.44 4.28
C VAL A 146 -16.11 -1.11 3.90
N ILE A 147 -16.45 0.18 4.01
CA ILE A 147 -17.60 0.79 3.33
C ILE A 147 -17.05 1.81 2.30
N PRO A 148 -17.40 1.71 1.01
CA PRO A 148 -17.05 2.73 0.04
C PRO A 148 -17.85 4.02 0.31
N LEU A 149 -17.13 5.13 0.45
CA LEU A 149 -17.68 6.47 0.48
C LEU A 149 -17.61 7.01 -0.95
N ILE A 150 -18.72 6.96 -1.68
CA ILE A 150 -18.73 7.34 -3.10
C ILE A 150 -18.81 8.86 -3.18
N TYR A 151 -17.78 9.52 -3.71
CA TYR A 151 -17.61 10.97 -3.53
C TYR A 151 -18.76 11.81 -4.11
N ASN A 152 -19.40 11.33 -5.18
CA ASN A 152 -20.49 12.02 -5.87
C ASN A 152 -21.89 11.54 -5.45
N GLU A 153 -22.02 10.75 -4.37
CA GLU A 153 -23.31 10.50 -3.76
C GLU A 153 -23.90 11.78 -3.14
N PRO A 154 -25.24 11.87 -2.97
CA PRO A 154 -25.86 12.98 -2.27
C PRO A 154 -25.25 13.18 -0.88
N PRO A 155 -25.01 14.43 -0.42
CA PRO A 155 -24.36 14.70 0.86
C PRO A 155 -25.03 14.01 2.06
N GLN A 156 -26.34 13.78 2.01
CA GLN A 156 -27.09 13.07 3.03
C GLN A 156 -26.66 11.59 3.11
N ILE A 157 -26.57 10.91 1.96
CA ILE A 157 -26.13 9.51 1.86
C ILE A 157 -24.68 9.36 2.34
N LEU A 158 -23.81 10.27 1.92
CA LEU A 158 -22.42 10.26 2.35
C LEU A 158 -22.30 10.44 3.87
N ASN A 159 -23.07 11.38 4.46
CA ASN A 159 -23.11 11.56 5.91
C ASN A 159 -23.70 10.34 6.64
N GLU A 160 -24.70 9.67 6.08
CA GLU A 160 -25.22 8.42 6.62
C GLU A 160 -24.14 7.34 6.66
N LYS A 161 -23.38 7.15 5.57
CA LYS A 161 -22.26 6.21 5.52
C LYS A 161 -21.13 6.57 6.48
N LEU A 162 -20.80 7.85 6.62
CA LEU A 162 -19.80 8.31 7.62
C LEU A 162 -20.20 7.96 9.05
N ASN A 163 -21.50 7.88 9.36
CA ASN A 163 -21.97 7.44 10.68
C ASN A 163 -21.90 5.91 10.86
N LEU A 164 -21.63 5.14 9.79
CA LEU A 164 -21.47 3.69 9.83
C LEU A 164 -20.02 3.22 9.96
N VAL A 165 -19.04 4.13 9.97
CA VAL A 165 -17.61 3.78 10.00
C VAL A 165 -16.94 4.27 11.29
N ASN A 166 -15.75 3.76 11.55
CA ASN A 166 -14.92 3.98 12.73
C ASN A 166 -13.62 4.74 12.39
N GLY A 167 -13.44 5.12 11.14
CA GLY A 167 -12.27 5.81 10.62
C GLY A 167 -12.38 5.96 9.11
N VAL A 168 -11.58 6.83 8.51
CA VAL A 168 -11.64 7.13 7.07
C VAL A 168 -10.25 7.08 6.43
N ILE A 169 -10.18 6.64 5.18
CA ILE A 169 -9.01 6.80 4.31
C ILE A 169 -9.35 7.79 3.19
N PHE A 170 -8.49 8.79 3.02
CA PHE A 170 -8.40 9.58 1.78
C PHE A 170 -7.31 8.99 0.90
N THR A 171 -7.69 8.57 -0.31
CA THR A 171 -6.80 7.87 -1.24
C THR A 171 -5.90 8.83 -2.01
N GLY A 172 -4.88 8.27 -2.66
CA GLY A 172 -4.17 8.96 -3.74
C GLY A 172 -5.05 9.19 -4.96
N GLY A 173 -4.57 10.01 -5.91
CA GLY A 173 -5.33 10.38 -7.11
C GLY A 173 -4.78 11.65 -7.76
N TRP A 174 -5.62 12.32 -8.55
CA TRP A 174 -5.23 13.52 -9.31
C TRP A 174 -6.10 14.76 -9.07
N ALA A 175 -7.37 14.61 -8.67
CA ALA A 175 -8.34 15.69 -8.58
C ALA A 175 -8.11 16.58 -7.35
N LYS A 176 -7.76 17.85 -7.58
CA LYS A 176 -7.46 18.85 -6.53
C LYS A 176 -8.51 19.96 -6.38
N ASN A 177 -9.58 19.92 -7.17
CA ASN A 177 -10.57 20.99 -7.24
C ASN A 177 -11.97 20.43 -7.53
N GLY A 178 -12.96 21.33 -7.53
CA GLY A 178 -14.36 21.01 -7.77
C GLY A 178 -14.97 20.11 -6.68
N LEU A 179 -16.01 19.36 -7.07
CA LEU A 179 -16.81 18.56 -6.13
C LEU A 179 -15.98 17.61 -5.26
N TYR A 180 -14.94 16.97 -5.82
CA TYR A 180 -14.11 16.06 -5.04
C TYR A 180 -13.39 16.78 -3.88
N PHE A 181 -12.83 17.95 -4.13
CA PHE A 181 -12.18 18.77 -3.09
C PHE A 181 -13.19 19.20 -2.01
N GLU A 182 -14.36 19.67 -2.42
CA GLU A 182 -15.44 20.09 -1.51
C GLU A 182 -15.91 18.93 -0.61
N VAL A 183 -16.00 17.72 -1.17
CA VAL A 183 -16.38 16.52 -0.44
C VAL A 183 -15.30 16.09 0.56
N VAL A 184 -14.03 16.13 0.15
CA VAL A 184 -12.88 15.86 1.05
C VAL A 184 -12.89 16.85 2.23
N GLU A 185 -13.07 18.14 1.96
CA GLU A 185 -13.16 19.18 2.99
C GLU A 185 -14.35 18.95 3.93
N SER A 186 -15.52 18.61 3.38
CA SER A 186 -16.73 18.32 4.15
C SER A 186 -16.55 17.10 5.07
N ILE A 187 -15.98 16.00 4.55
CA ILE A 187 -15.67 14.80 5.35
C ILE A 187 -14.65 15.15 6.43
N PHE A 188 -13.58 15.86 6.10
CA PHE A 188 -12.55 16.24 7.07
C PHE A 188 -13.14 17.08 8.22
N LYS A 189 -13.98 18.08 7.91
CA LYS A 189 -14.70 18.86 8.93
C LYS A 189 -15.64 17.99 9.78
N ASN A 190 -16.26 16.94 9.22
CA ASN A 190 -17.06 15.99 9.99
C ASN A 190 -16.19 15.16 10.94
N ILE A 191 -15.04 14.68 10.47
CA ILE A 191 -14.06 13.95 11.28
C ILE A 191 -13.59 14.77 12.47
N LEU A 192 -13.22 16.05 12.26
CA LEU A 192 -12.84 16.93 13.37
C LEU A 192 -13.98 17.09 14.38
N ARG A 193 -15.21 17.35 13.91
CA ARG A 193 -16.39 17.45 14.78
C ARG A 193 -16.66 16.17 15.59
N LYS A 194 -16.45 14.99 15.02
CA LYS A 194 -16.59 13.72 15.75
C LYS A 194 -15.56 13.60 16.88
N ASN A 195 -14.32 14.00 16.60
CA ASN A 195 -13.26 14.02 17.61
C ASN A 195 -13.51 15.07 18.70
N ASP A 196 -13.96 16.27 18.34
CA ASP A 196 -14.35 17.32 19.30
C ASP A 196 -15.52 16.89 20.19
N ALA A 197 -16.40 16.02 19.69
CA ALA A 197 -17.51 15.42 20.44
C ALA A 197 -17.09 14.21 21.30
N GLY A 198 -15.81 13.85 21.34
CA GLY A 198 -15.26 12.81 22.20
C GLY A 198 -15.16 11.40 21.59
N ASP A 199 -15.37 11.24 20.28
CA ASP A 199 -15.06 9.98 19.57
C ASP A 199 -13.58 9.94 19.15
N HIS A 200 -12.90 8.79 19.27
CA HIS A 200 -11.56 8.62 18.69
C HIS A 200 -11.71 8.19 17.23
N PHE A 201 -11.87 9.16 16.32
CA PHE A 201 -12.21 8.89 14.92
C PHE A 201 -11.02 9.17 13.99
N PRO A 202 -10.21 8.16 13.64
CA PRO A 202 -8.99 8.36 12.88
C PRO A 202 -9.21 8.64 11.38
N LEU A 203 -8.27 9.39 10.82
CA LEU A 203 -8.11 9.62 9.38
C LEU A 203 -6.69 9.22 8.95
N LEU A 204 -6.58 8.42 7.90
CA LEU A 204 -5.33 8.20 7.18
C LEU A 204 -5.43 8.83 5.79
N ALA A 205 -4.62 9.83 5.50
CA ALA A 205 -4.59 10.51 4.21
C ALA A 205 -3.33 10.12 3.43
N ILE A 206 -3.50 9.60 2.22
CA ILE A 206 -2.42 9.00 1.42
C ILE A 206 -2.22 9.79 0.13
N CYS A 207 -0.98 10.19 -0.17
CA CYS A 207 -0.58 10.90 -1.39
C CYS A 207 -1.47 12.13 -1.65
N LEU A 208 -2.36 12.11 -2.65
CA LEU A 208 -3.34 13.18 -2.89
C LEU A 208 -4.12 13.54 -1.61
N GLY A 209 -4.51 12.56 -0.79
CA GLY A 209 -5.18 12.84 0.47
C GLY A 209 -4.36 13.77 1.37
N PHE A 210 -3.04 13.57 1.46
CA PHE A 210 -2.15 14.44 2.22
C PHE A 210 -2.02 15.83 1.57
N GLU A 211 -1.89 15.89 0.25
CA GLU A 211 -1.87 17.15 -0.51
C GLU A 211 -3.13 17.99 -0.22
N LEU A 212 -4.30 17.36 -0.23
CA LEU A 212 -5.58 18.02 0.05
C LEU A 212 -5.71 18.48 1.49
N LEU A 213 -5.31 17.66 2.47
CA LEU A 213 -5.27 18.11 3.87
C LEU A 213 -4.32 19.29 4.05
N THR A 214 -3.20 19.31 3.33
CA THR A 214 -2.24 20.42 3.38
C THR A 214 -2.92 21.70 2.89
N MET A 215 -3.59 21.66 1.73
CA MET A 215 -4.35 22.81 1.19
C MET A 215 -5.48 23.28 2.12
N ILE A 216 -6.25 22.34 2.68
CA ILE A 216 -7.39 22.64 3.55
C ILE A 216 -6.92 23.27 4.87
N VAL A 217 -5.93 22.69 5.54
CA VAL A 217 -5.43 23.19 6.83
C VAL A 217 -4.65 24.49 6.67
N SER A 218 -3.94 24.68 5.56
CA SER A 218 -3.23 25.92 5.29
C SER A 218 -4.14 27.05 4.80
N GLU A 219 -5.39 26.74 4.43
CA GLU A 219 -6.32 27.63 3.72
C GLU A 219 -5.69 28.25 2.45
N ASP A 220 -4.84 27.48 1.75
CA ASP A 220 -4.09 27.94 0.59
C ASP A 220 -4.03 26.86 -0.50
N ASN A 221 -4.77 27.10 -1.58
CA ASN A 221 -4.82 26.19 -2.73
C ASN A 221 -3.52 26.16 -3.56
N ASN A 222 -2.57 27.06 -3.30
CA ASN A 222 -1.28 27.15 -3.97
C ASN A 222 -0.10 26.80 -3.05
N ILE A 223 -0.38 26.17 -1.90
CA ILE A 223 0.64 25.80 -0.91
C ILE A 223 1.58 24.70 -1.42
N LEU A 224 1.14 23.88 -2.36
CA LEU A 224 1.95 22.78 -2.91
C LEU A 224 3.07 23.28 -3.83
N GLU A 225 4.10 22.46 -3.99
CA GLU A 225 5.25 22.68 -4.85
C GLU A 225 5.47 21.44 -5.72
N GLN A 226 6.13 21.61 -6.87
CA GLN A 226 6.48 20.49 -7.75
C GLN A 226 7.72 19.73 -7.23
N PHE A 227 7.69 18.41 -7.43
CA PHE A 227 8.75 17.45 -7.09
C PHE A 227 8.81 16.34 -8.16
N SER A 228 10.00 15.83 -8.41
CA SER A 228 10.29 14.72 -9.33
C SER A 228 10.23 13.38 -8.60
N ALA A 229 9.03 12.95 -8.18
CA ALA A 229 8.84 11.78 -7.30
C ALA A 229 7.73 10.82 -7.81
N ALA A 230 7.59 10.72 -9.12
CA ALA A 230 6.67 9.78 -9.76
C ALA A 230 7.37 8.42 -9.98
N ASP A 231 6.67 7.32 -9.69
CA ASP A 231 7.17 5.95 -9.90
C ASP A 231 8.55 5.62 -9.27
N GLN A 232 8.72 5.95 -7.99
CA GLN A 232 10.02 5.84 -7.31
C GLN A 232 9.92 5.11 -5.96
N ALA A 233 10.68 4.02 -5.78
CA ALA A 233 10.97 3.51 -4.43
C ALA A 233 11.96 4.45 -3.72
N SER A 234 11.66 4.84 -2.48
CA SER A 234 12.46 5.82 -1.73
C SER A 234 12.59 5.44 -0.25
N THR A 235 13.38 6.24 0.47
CA THR A 235 13.62 6.15 1.91
C THR A 235 12.76 7.18 2.67
N LEU A 236 12.60 6.98 3.98
CA LEU A 236 12.05 7.94 4.93
C LEU A 236 13.14 8.44 5.86
N GLN A 237 13.40 9.75 5.82
CA GLN A 237 14.33 10.41 6.73
C GLN A 237 13.56 10.94 7.92
N PHE A 238 13.79 10.36 9.11
CA PHE A 238 13.14 10.80 10.34
C PHE A 238 13.65 12.17 10.77
N MET A 239 12.75 13.04 11.24
CA MET A 239 13.15 14.30 11.86
C MET A 239 14.01 14.05 13.11
N GLU A 240 15.00 14.90 13.34
CA GLU A 240 15.85 14.80 14.54
C GLU A 240 15.01 14.84 15.83
N ASN A 241 15.37 13.99 16.79
CA ASN A 241 14.74 13.90 18.12
C ASN A 241 13.22 13.65 18.08
N ILE A 242 12.70 13.01 17.02
CA ILE A 242 11.29 12.67 16.93
C ILE A 242 10.93 11.58 17.96
N ASP A 243 10.00 11.88 18.86
CA ASP A 243 9.31 10.84 19.62
C ASP A 243 8.31 10.12 18.70
N ILE A 244 8.56 8.84 18.44
CA ILE A 244 7.71 7.98 17.62
C ILE A 244 6.57 7.35 18.42
N ASN A 245 6.53 7.52 19.74
CA ASN A 245 5.46 7.01 20.58
C ASN A 245 4.11 7.64 20.18
N GLY A 246 3.08 6.82 20.03
CA GLY A 246 1.76 7.24 19.53
C GLY A 246 1.70 7.58 18.04
N THR A 247 2.81 7.53 17.31
CA THR A 247 2.85 7.74 15.85
C THR A 247 2.61 6.43 15.09
N VAL A 248 2.43 6.53 13.77
CA VAL A 248 2.37 5.37 12.87
C VAL A 248 3.57 4.43 13.00
N PHE A 249 4.72 4.96 13.44
CA PHE A 249 5.96 4.23 13.58
C PHE A 249 6.14 3.53 14.94
N GLN A 250 5.24 3.77 15.91
CA GLN A 250 5.40 3.32 17.31
C GLN A 250 5.69 1.81 17.46
N ARG A 251 5.14 0.97 16.59
CA ARG A 251 5.26 -0.50 16.67
C ARG A 251 6.18 -1.11 15.62
N PHE A 252 6.90 -0.30 14.86
CA PHE A 252 7.89 -0.81 13.92
C PHE A 252 9.08 -1.40 14.70
N PRO A 253 9.59 -2.58 14.31
CA PRO A 253 10.82 -3.12 14.88
C PRO A 253 11.97 -2.10 14.72
N PRO A 254 12.85 -1.93 15.71
CA PRO A 254 13.97 -0.99 15.61
C PRO A 254 14.85 -1.19 14.36
N ILE A 255 15.02 -2.45 13.95
CA ILE A 255 15.76 -2.77 12.71
C ILE A 255 15.04 -2.24 11.47
N LEU A 256 13.71 -2.36 11.40
CA LEU A 256 12.91 -1.88 10.28
C LEU A 256 12.88 -0.36 10.24
N LEU A 257 12.83 0.30 11.41
CA LEU A 257 12.96 1.77 11.51
C LEU A 257 14.29 2.26 10.93
N LYS A 258 15.40 1.58 11.23
CA LYS A 258 16.71 1.90 10.65
C LYS A 258 16.69 1.71 9.12
N LYS A 259 16.14 0.60 8.65
CA LYS A 259 16.06 0.29 7.22
C LYS A 259 15.21 1.30 6.45
N LEU A 260 14.13 1.82 7.04
CA LEU A 260 13.32 2.87 6.42
C LEU A 260 14.16 4.10 6.00
N SER A 261 15.24 4.42 6.72
CA SER A 261 16.13 5.55 6.40
C SER A 261 17.28 5.21 5.46
N THR A 262 17.56 3.92 5.22
CA THR A 262 18.73 3.47 4.43
C THR A 262 18.38 2.64 3.21
N GLU A 263 17.16 2.10 3.13
CA GLU A 263 16.69 1.21 2.07
C GLU A 263 15.40 1.76 1.44
N CYS A 264 15.25 1.59 0.13
CA CYS A 264 14.10 2.06 -0.62
C CYS A 264 12.87 1.17 -0.37
N LEU A 265 12.18 1.38 0.75
CA LEU A 265 11.08 0.54 1.22
C LEU A 265 9.68 1.17 1.05
N VAL A 266 9.59 2.42 0.60
CA VAL A 266 8.29 3.10 0.38
C VAL A 266 8.12 3.49 -1.08
N MET A 267 6.89 3.35 -1.59
CA MET A 267 6.54 3.76 -2.95
C MET A 267 6.11 5.23 -2.99
N GLN A 268 6.80 6.05 -3.77
CA GLN A 268 6.42 7.42 -4.13
C GLN A 268 5.78 7.44 -5.51
N ASN A 269 4.69 8.18 -5.66
CA ASN A 269 4.07 8.37 -6.96
C ASN A 269 3.30 9.69 -7.02
N HIS A 270 4.01 10.81 -6.85
CA HIS A 270 3.43 12.14 -6.80
C HIS A 270 4.27 13.14 -7.62
N ARG A 271 3.62 14.25 -8.00
CA ARG A 271 4.27 15.38 -8.69
C ARG A 271 4.19 16.67 -7.89
N TYR A 272 3.48 16.62 -6.78
CA TYR A 272 3.22 17.75 -5.90
C TYR A 272 3.38 17.29 -4.46
N GLY A 273 3.94 18.17 -3.65
CA GLY A 273 4.10 17.98 -2.22
C GLY A 273 4.34 19.32 -1.54
N ILE A 274 4.97 19.29 -0.38
CA ILE A 274 5.34 20.52 0.33
C ILE A 274 6.73 20.38 0.94
N SER A 275 7.59 21.38 0.74
CA SER A 275 8.90 21.40 1.38
C SER A 275 8.78 21.62 2.90
N PRO A 276 9.71 21.11 3.72
CA PRO A 276 9.72 21.40 5.15
C PRO A 276 9.74 22.90 5.45
N GLU A 277 10.47 23.69 4.66
CA GLU A 277 10.54 25.15 4.81
C GLU A 277 9.17 25.82 4.59
N LYS A 278 8.47 25.50 3.49
CA LYS A 278 7.15 26.08 3.20
C LYS A 278 6.10 25.61 4.21
N PHE A 279 6.18 24.34 4.64
CA PHE A 279 5.34 23.80 5.71
C PHE A 279 5.55 24.57 7.01
N GLN A 280 6.81 24.75 7.44
CA GLN A 280 7.15 25.37 8.70
C GLN A 280 6.80 26.87 8.76
N LYS A 281 6.85 27.57 7.62
CA LYS A 281 6.43 28.96 7.50
C LYS A 281 4.92 29.15 7.66
N ASN A 282 4.11 28.13 7.37
CA ASN A 282 2.66 28.21 7.52
C ASN A 282 2.25 27.87 8.97
N LYS A 283 1.75 28.88 9.70
CA LYS A 283 1.37 28.73 11.11
C LYS A 283 0.22 27.73 11.34
N SER A 284 -0.72 27.63 10.40
CA SER A 284 -1.86 26.72 10.51
C SER A 284 -1.40 25.26 10.38
N LEU A 285 -0.53 24.96 9.41
CA LEU A 285 0.08 23.64 9.26
C LEU A 285 0.90 23.25 10.50
N CYS A 286 1.80 24.13 10.97
CA CYS A 286 2.60 23.88 12.18
C CYS A 286 1.77 23.68 13.44
N SER A 287 0.63 24.36 13.56
CA SER A 287 -0.23 24.25 14.73
C SER A 287 -1.05 22.95 14.69
N PHE A 288 -1.41 22.49 13.50
CA PHE A 288 -2.23 21.30 13.32
C PHE A 288 -1.39 20.01 13.28
N PHE A 289 -0.23 20.03 12.63
CA PHE A 289 0.58 18.86 12.31
C PHE A 289 2.01 18.97 12.81
N LYS A 290 2.56 17.82 13.19
CA LYS A 290 3.99 17.58 13.40
C LYS A 290 4.56 16.79 12.23
N ILE A 291 5.69 17.23 11.67
CA ILE A 291 6.44 16.47 10.68
C ILE A 291 7.15 15.30 11.37
N LEU A 292 6.95 14.08 10.86
CA LEU A 292 7.61 12.87 11.34
C LEU A 292 8.79 12.48 10.45
N THR A 293 8.58 12.52 9.13
CA THR A 293 9.60 12.15 8.15
C THR A 293 9.58 13.08 6.94
N THR A 294 10.74 13.19 6.29
CA THR A 294 10.92 13.76 4.95
C THR A 294 11.41 12.69 3.98
N SER A 295 11.39 13.00 2.69
CA SER A 295 12.01 12.19 1.63
C SER A 295 12.62 13.12 0.58
N LEU A 296 13.48 12.56 -0.25
CA LEU A 296 14.07 13.22 -1.41
C LEU A 296 13.33 12.79 -2.68
N ASP A 297 13.20 13.71 -3.63
CA ASP A 297 12.80 13.39 -5.00
C ASP A 297 14.04 13.01 -5.84
N GLU A 298 13.86 12.74 -7.14
CA GLU A 298 14.96 12.36 -8.04
C GLU A 298 15.99 13.48 -8.27
N ASP A 299 15.66 14.74 -7.96
CA ASP A 299 16.51 15.92 -8.10
C ASP A 299 17.11 16.35 -6.74
N ASP A 300 17.12 15.44 -5.75
CA ASP A 300 17.57 15.68 -4.36
C ASP A 300 16.80 16.80 -3.62
N LYS A 301 15.59 17.14 -4.08
CA LYS A 301 14.73 18.12 -3.41
C LYS A 301 13.96 17.47 -2.27
N VAL A 302 14.05 18.07 -1.07
CA VAL A 302 13.41 17.55 0.15
C VAL A 302 11.93 17.95 0.21
N TYR A 303 11.06 16.98 0.45
CA TYR A 303 9.65 17.20 0.78
C TYR A 303 9.24 16.48 2.08
N VAL A 304 8.18 16.98 2.71
CA VAL A 304 7.53 16.33 3.85
C VAL A 304 6.87 15.03 3.38
N SER A 305 7.22 13.90 4.00
CA SER A 305 6.72 12.58 3.59
C SER A 305 5.73 11.96 4.57
N THR A 306 5.81 12.30 5.86
CA THR A 306 4.82 11.84 6.86
C THR A 306 4.58 12.93 7.91
N VAL A 307 3.30 13.16 8.24
CA VAL A 307 2.88 14.04 9.34
C VAL A 307 1.84 13.36 10.23
N GLN A 308 1.73 13.82 11.47
CA GLN A 308 0.67 13.45 12.39
C GLN A 308 0.07 14.70 13.03
N ALA A 309 -1.25 14.73 13.19
CA ALA A 309 -1.92 15.85 13.83
C ALA A 309 -1.64 15.89 15.34
N CYS A 310 -1.49 17.08 15.89
CA CYS A 310 -1.13 17.29 17.29
C CYS A 310 -2.26 16.93 18.25
N ARG A 311 -3.52 17.05 17.82
CA ARG A 311 -4.71 16.95 18.69
C ARG A 311 -5.76 15.94 18.23
N TYR A 312 -5.62 15.42 17.01
CA TYR A 312 -6.58 14.53 16.38
C TYR A 312 -5.86 13.25 15.93
N PRO A 313 -6.54 12.10 15.88
CA PRO A 313 -5.98 10.85 15.33
C PRO A 313 -5.89 10.89 13.79
N VAL A 314 -5.31 11.96 13.25
CA VAL A 314 -5.11 12.19 11.82
C VAL A 314 -3.64 11.95 11.49
N THR A 315 -3.38 11.01 10.60
CA THR A 315 -2.05 10.73 10.04
C THR A 315 -2.10 10.95 8.54
N ALA A 316 -1.08 11.58 7.97
CA ALA A 316 -0.99 11.75 6.54
C ALA A 316 0.40 11.36 6.03
N VAL A 317 0.43 10.63 4.91
CA VAL A 317 1.64 10.11 4.26
C VAL A 317 1.61 10.54 2.79
N GLN A 318 2.73 11.04 2.28
CA GLN A 318 2.88 11.37 0.85
C GLN A 318 3.09 10.11 -0.01
N TRP A 319 3.66 9.08 0.60
CA TRP A 319 3.96 7.78 -0.01
C TRP A 319 2.78 6.82 0.08
N HIS A 320 2.85 5.71 -0.65
CA HIS A 320 1.79 4.73 -0.83
C HIS A 320 2.05 3.42 -0.06
N PRO A 321 1.65 3.32 1.23
CA PRO A 321 1.87 2.11 2.03
C PRO A 321 1.12 0.90 1.48
N GLU A 322 0.03 1.08 0.73
CA GLU A 322 -0.79 0.01 0.19
C GLU A 322 -0.15 -0.74 -0.98
N LYS A 323 0.79 -0.10 -1.70
CA LYS A 323 1.29 -0.63 -2.98
C LYS A 323 2.22 -1.81 -2.82
N ASN A 324 3.13 -1.77 -1.84
CA ASN A 324 4.19 -2.77 -1.69
C ASN A 324 3.64 -4.21 -1.66
N ALA A 325 2.47 -4.44 -1.04
CA ALA A 325 1.88 -5.77 -0.93
C ALA A 325 0.86 -6.12 -2.01
N PHE A 326 0.30 -5.14 -2.72
CA PHE A 326 -0.96 -5.34 -3.45
C PHE A 326 -0.99 -4.80 -4.88
N GLU A 327 0.05 -4.13 -5.35
CA GLU A 327 0.11 -3.56 -6.71
C GLU A 327 1.39 -3.97 -7.43
N TRP A 328 1.26 -4.56 -8.62
CA TRP A 328 2.37 -5.07 -9.44
C TRP A 328 2.53 -4.34 -10.77
N GLY A 329 1.68 -3.35 -11.04
CA GLY A 329 1.61 -2.64 -12.33
C GLY A 329 2.81 -1.74 -12.64
N LEU A 330 3.69 -1.46 -11.69
CA LEU A 330 4.89 -0.65 -11.86
C LEU A 330 6.10 -1.37 -11.26
N SER A 331 7.19 -1.48 -12.02
CA SER A 331 8.41 -2.18 -11.59
C SER A 331 9.16 -1.47 -10.47
N GLY A 332 8.90 -0.17 -10.27
CA GLY A 332 9.51 0.64 -9.21
C GLY A 332 8.93 0.36 -7.82
N ILE A 333 7.86 -0.42 -7.70
CA ILE A 333 7.23 -0.70 -6.39
C ILE A 333 8.13 -1.67 -5.59
N PRO A 334 8.49 -1.34 -4.33
CA PRO A 334 9.30 -2.23 -3.51
C PRO A 334 8.46 -3.41 -2.98
N HIS A 335 8.92 -4.63 -3.25
CA HIS A 335 8.26 -5.89 -2.86
C HIS A 335 9.10 -6.77 -1.93
N SER A 336 10.18 -6.23 -1.34
CA SER A 336 10.99 -6.97 -0.35
C SER A 336 10.17 -7.30 0.90
N GLU A 337 10.57 -8.33 1.65
CA GLU A 337 9.90 -8.69 2.92
C GLU A 337 9.82 -7.52 3.90
N ASP A 338 10.86 -6.67 3.96
CA ASP A 338 10.84 -5.45 4.75
C ASP A 338 9.79 -4.45 4.24
N ALA A 339 9.67 -4.26 2.91
CA ALA A 339 8.65 -3.39 2.32
C ALA A 339 7.22 -3.88 2.60
N ILE A 340 7.01 -5.20 2.62
CA ILE A 340 5.73 -5.81 3.03
C ILE A 340 5.46 -5.56 4.52
N GLN A 341 6.48 -5.68 5.38
CA GLN A 341 6.34 -5.35 6.80
C GLN A 341 5.97 -3.88 7.00
N VAL A 342 6.54 -2.95 6.21
CA VAL A 342 6.15 -1.53 6.24
C VAL A 342 4.65 -1.38 6.00
N THR A 343 4.10 -1.96 4.91
CA THR A 343 2.65 -1.97 4.64
C THR A 343 1.87 -2.47 5.84
N GLN A 344 2.23 -3.65 6.36
CA GLN A 344 1.47 -4.29 7.43
C GLN A 344 1.51 -3.48 8.73
N HIS A 345 2.64 -2.86 9.06
CA HIS A 345 2.73 -2.03 10.26
C HIS A 345 1.89 -0.75 10.17
N VAL A 346 1.85 -0.08 9.01
CA VAL A 346 0.96 1.08 8.80
C VAL A 346 -0.51 0.66 8.91
N ALA A 347 -0.90 -0.44 8.25
CA ALA A 347 -2.26 -0.97 8.31
C ALA A 347 -2.67 -1.29 9.76
N ASN A 348 -1.82 -2.03 10.47
CA ASN A 348 -2.06 -2.40 11.87
C ASN A 348 -2.19 -1.19 12.80
N PHE A 349 -1.38 -0.15 12.59
CA PHE A 349 -1.50 1.11 13.33
C PHE A 349 -2.86 1.75 13.08
N PHE A 350 -3.21 1.99 11.82
CA PHE A 350 -4.45 2.70 11.48
C PHE A 350 -5.70 1.95 11.97
N ILE A 351 -5.74 0.62 11.80
CA ILE A 351 -6.88 -0.17 12.30
C ILE A 351 -6.90 -0.19 13.82
N ARG A 352 -5.75 -0.21 14.51
CA ARG A 352 -5.71 -0.07 15.97
C ARG A 352 -6.34 1.23 16.44
N GLU A 353 -6.05 2.35 15.79
CA GLU A 353 -6.69 3.64 16.10
C GLU A 353 -8.22 3.53 15.91
N ALA A 354 -8.68 2.90 14.83
CA ALA A 354 -10.11 2.75 14.55
C ALA A 354 -10.83 1.86 15.57
N ARG A 355 -10.12 0.93 16.24
CA ARG A 355 -10.68 0.13 17.34
C ARG A 355 -11.02 0.99 18.56
N MET A 356 -10.41 2.17 18.71
CA MET A 356 -10.66 3.08 19.84
C MET A 356 -11.90 3.95 19.62
N SER A 357 -12.42 4.03 18.38
CA SER A 357 -13.68 4.74 18.12
C SER A 357 -14.81 4.14 18.95
N VAL A 358 -15.65 5.00 19.54
CA VAL A 358 -16.83 4.60 20.31
C VAL A 358 -18.03 4.28 19.42
N ASN A 359 -17.94 4.54 18.11
CA ASN A 359 -19.05 4.32 17.19
C ASN A 359 -19.41 2.82 17.07
N ARG A 360 -20.70 2.49 17.24
CA ARG A 360 -21.26 1.13 17.17
C ARG A 360 -22.51 1.13 16.28
N PRO A 361 -22.35 1.14 14.96
CA PRO A 361 -23.47 1.25 14.03
C PRO A 361 -24.34 -0.01 13.97
N PRO A 362 -25.62 0.10 13.58
CA PRO A 362 -26.50 -1.06 13.42
C PRO A 362 -25.94 -2.07 12.42
N ALA A 363 -25.81 -3.34 12.84
CA ALA A 363 -25.15 -4.38 12.03
C ALA A 363 -25.75 -4.54 10.64
N LYS A 364 -27.08 -4.50 10.51
CA LYS A 364 -27.77 -4.59 9.22
C LYS A 364 -27.34 -3.47 8.26
N LYS A 365 -27.36 -2.22 8.72
CA LYS A 365 -26.93 -1.07 7.90
C LYS A 365 -25.47 -1.19 7.46
N VAL A 366 -24.60 -1.72 8.33
CA VAL A 366 -23.21 -1.99 7.95
C VAL A 366 -23.18 -3.00 6.81
N LEU A 367 -23.82 -4.18 6.97
CA LEU A 367 -23.82 -5.24 5.97
C LEU A 367 -24.33 -4.77 4.60
N ASP A 368 -25.39 -3.96 4.59
CA ASP A 368 -25.99 -3.42 3.36
C ASP A 368 -25.07 -2.41 2.63
N ASN A 369 -24.01 -1.91 3.29
CA ASN A 369 -23.09 -0.91 2.75
C ASN A 369 -21.65 -1.42 2.58
N LEU A 370 -21.35 -2.68 2.92
CA LEU A 370 -19.98 -3.21 2.83
C LEU A 370 -19.49 -3.28 1.38
N ILE A 371 -18.16 -3.17 1.22
CA ILE A 371 -17.47 -3.38 -0.07
C ILE A 371 -17.74 -4.76 -0.67
N TYR A 372 -18.12 -5.75 0.15
CA TYR A 372 -18.49 -7.11 -0.28
C TYR A 372 -19.72 -7.17 -1.18
N ASN A 373 -20.52 -6.09 -1.23
CA ASN A 373 -21.63 -5.97 -2.17
C ASN A 373 -21.19 -5.53 -3.58
N TYR A 374 -19.88 -5.33 -3.78
CA TYR A 374 -19.27 -4.89 -5.03
C TYR A 374 -18.20 -5.89 -5.49
N SER A 375 -18.01 -5.99 -6.80
CA SER A 375 -16.96 -6.83 -7.40
C SER A 375 -15.86 -5.95 -8.00
N PRO A 376 -14.58 -6.23 -7.71
CA PRO A 376 -13.49 -5.53 -8.37
C PRO A 376 -13.37 -5.97 -9.83
N THR A 377 -12.85 -5.09 -10.68
CA THR A 377 -12.52 -5.35 -12.08
C THR A 377 -11.00 -5.40 -12.24
N TYR A 378 -10.50 -6.47 -12.86
CA TYR A 378 -9.09 -6.61 -13.17
C TYR A 378 -8.69 -5.68 -14.33
N CYS A 379 -7.73 -4.78 -14.07
CA CYS A 379 -7.21 -3.83 -15.04
C CYS A 379 -5.67 -3.84 -15.18
N GLY A 380 -4.99 -4.64 -14.36
CA GLY A 380 -3.54 -4.84 -14.39
C GLY A 380 -2.99 -5.43 -15.69
N LYS A 381 -3.85 -6.01 -16.56
CA LYS A 381 -3.43 -6.53 -17.88
C LYS A 381 -2.75 -5.48 -18.76
N ALA A 382 -3.01 -4.19 -18.51
CA ALA A 382 -2.34 -3.10 -19.21
C ALA A 382 -0.87 -2.89 -18.80
N GLY A 383 -0.38 -3.57 -17.74
CA GLY A 383 0.97 -3.43 -17.22
C GLY A 383 1.27 -2.03 -16.69
N ARG A 384 0.24 -1.30 -16.26
CA ARG A 384 0.33 0.06 -15.72
C ARG A 384 -0.89 0.40 -14.85
N GLY A 385 -0.70 1.26 -13.87
CA GLY A 385 -1.77 1.72 -12.97
C GLY A 385 -2.03 0.72 -11.85
N PHE A 386 -3.30 0.50 -11.52
CA PHE A 386 -3.70 -0.46 -10.49
C PHE A 386 -3.98 -1.84 -11.11
N ASP A 387 -3.82 -2.90 -10.32
CA ASP A 387 -4.14 -4.26 -10.74
C ASP A 387 -5.64 -4.50 -10.76
N GLU A 388 -6.35 -4.06 -9.73
CA GLU A 388 -7.80 -4.20 -9.58
C GLU A 388 -8.42 -2.91 -9.07
N VAL A 389 -9.62 -2.58 -9.56
CA VAL A 389 -10.39 -1.41 -9.14
C VAL A 389 -11.85 -1.78 -8.90
N TYR A 390 -12.44 -1.24 -7.85
CA TYR A 390 -13.89 -1.18 -7.70
C TYR A 390 -14.39 0.07 -8.42
N ILE A 391 -15.34 -0.07 -9.35
CA ILE A 391 -15.93 1.05 -10.09
C ILE A 391 -17.35 1.27 -9.60
N PHE A 392 -17.71 2.52 -9.39
CA PHE A 392 -19.04 2.98 -8.98
C PHE A 392 -19.57 3.95 -10.04
N SER A 393 -20.84 3.80 -10.42
CA SER A 393 -21.52 4.59 -11.46
C SER A 393 -22.93 4.95 -11.05
#